data_AF-A0A3E0QF29-F1
#
_entry.id   AF-A0A3E0QF29-F1
#
_cell.length_a   1.000
_cell.length_b   1.000
_cell.length_c   1.000
_cell.angle_alpha   90.00
_cell.angle_beta   90.00
_cell.angle_gamma   90.00
#
_symmetry.space_group_name_H-M   'P 1'
#
loop_
_entity.id
_entity.type
_entity.pdbx_description
1 polymer ?
#
loop_
_entity_poly.entity_id
_entity_poly.type
_entity_poly.pdbx_seq_one_letter_code
_entity_poly.pdbx_strand_id
1 'polypeptide(L)' 'MKATAELDNLLDRKSAAKYLCVSPGTLAVWDCTKRYDLRPIKVGRAVRYRLSDLDRFLEERLRP' A
#
# COMPACT_ATOMS: atom_id res chain seq x y z
N MET A 1 -4.71 -14.28 -15.71
CA MET A 1 -4.82 -12.83 -15.97
C MET A 1 -5.85 -12.23 -15.03
N LYS A 2 -5.45 -11.63 -13.89
CA LYS A 2 -6.40 -10.90 -13.01
C LYS A 2 -6.52 -9.46 -13.53
N ALA A 3 -7.36 -9.28 -14.54
CA ALA A 3 -7.97 -7.99 -14.83
C ALA A 3 -9.28 -7.97 -14.06
N THR A 4 -9.26 -7.33 -12.89
CA THR A 4 -10.50 -6.98 -12.22
C THR A 4 -10.36 -5.54 -11.75
N ALA A 5 -10.98 -4.65 -12.52
CA ALA A 5 -11.31 -3.30 -12.08
C ALA A 5 -12.49 -3.37 -11.09
N GLU A 6 -12.32 -4.12 -10.00
CA GLU A 6 -13.15 -3.91 -8.81
C GLU A 6 -12.79 -2.52 -8.29
N LEU A 7 -13.70 -1.85 -7.56
CA LEU A 7 -13.34 -0.66 -6.79
C LEU A 7 -12.27 -1.05 -5.74
N ASP A 8 -11.01 -1.16 -6.14
CA ASP A 8 -9.92 -1.38 -5.23
C ASP A 8 -9.85 -0.13 -4.36
N ASN A 9 -10.23 -0.30 -3.09
CA ASN A 9 -10.34 0.80 -2.15
C ASN A 9 -8.98 1.48 -2.04
N LEU A 10 -8.84 2.61 -2.74
CA LEU A 10 -7.64 3.40 -2.74
C LEU A 10 -7.50 4.08 -1.39
N LEU A 11 -6.66 3.52 -0.53
CA LEU A 11 -6.38 4.04 0.78
C LEU A 11 -5.39 5.20 0.68
N ASP A 12 -5.68 6.28 1.40
CA ASP A 12 -4.67 7.30 1.68
C ASP A 12 -3.54 6.70 2.53
N ARG A 13 -2.35 7.32 2.50
CA ARG A 13 -1.20 6.96 3.33
C ARG A 13 -1.59 6.74 4.81
N LYS A 14 -2.47 7.56 5.38
CA LYS A 14 -2.91 7.38 6.77
C LYS A 14 -3.70 6.09 6.97
N SER A 15 -4.65 5.81 6.09
CA SER A 15 -5.49 4.62 6.17
C SER A 15 -4.69 3.35 5.89
N ALA A 16 -3.80 3.39 4.89
CA ALA A 16 -2.89 2.29 4.58
C ALA A 16 -1.93 1.98 5.73
N ALA A 17 -1.37 3.02 6.37
CA ALA A 17 -0.52 2.86 7.54
C ALA A 17 -1.29 2.24 8.73
N LYS A 18 -2.52 2.70 8.98
CA LYS A 18 -3.40 2.12 10.00
C LYS A 18 -3.73 0.65 9.69
N TYR A 19 -3.98 0.32 8.43
CA TYR A 19 -4.28 -1.04 7.99
C TYR A 19 -3.09 -1.99 8.22
N LEU A 20 -1.88 -1.55 7.89
CA LEU A 20 -0.64 -2.29 8.13
C LEU A 20 -0.15 -2.24 9.59
N CYS A 21 -0.88 -1.57 10.48
CA CYS A 21 -0.46 -1.29 11.87
C CYS A 21 0.94 -0.64 11.97
N VAL A 22 1.28 0.25 11.03
CA VAL A 22 2.52 1.02 11.02
C VAL A 22 2.27 2.51 11.14
N SER A 23 3.29 3.27 11.52
CA SER A 23 3.23 4.73 11.51
C SER A 23 3.18 5.27 10.06
N PRO A 24 2.42 6.34 9.78
CA PRO A 24 2.39 6.95 8.44
C PRO A 24 3.77 7.46 8.00
N GLY A 25 4.64 7.83 8.95
CA GLY A 25 6.05 8.15 8.68
C GLY A 25 6.84 6.94 8.17
N THR A 26 6.62 5.76 8.73
CA THR A 26 7.23 4.51 8.25
C THR A 26 6.80 4.21 6.82
N LEU A 27 5.51 4.37 6.52
CA LEU A 27 4.99 4.19 5.17
C LEU A 27 5.60 5.20 4.18
N ALA A 28 5.78 6.46 4.60
CA ALA A 28 6.46 7.48 3.80
C ALA A 28 7.94 7.13 3.54
N VAL A 29 8.65 6.61 4.54
CA VAL A 29 10.03 6.13 4.36
C VAL A 29 10.06 4.96 3.37
N TRP A 30 9.13 4.01 3.45
CA TRP A 30 9.05 2.91 2.49
C TRP A 30 8.78 3.38 1.06
N ASP A 31 7.95 4.40 0.89
CA ASP A 31 7.68 5.06 -0.40
C ASP A 31 8.95 5.72 -0.96
N CYS A 32 9.66 6.50 -0.13
CA CYS A 32 10.89 7.20 -0.52
C CYS A 32 12.05 6.24 -0.83
N THR A 33 12.19 5.19 -0.01
CA THR A 33 13.26 4.20 -0.18
C THR A 33 12.93 3.14 -1.22
N LYS A 34 11.68 3.10 -1.71
CA LYS A 34 11.15 2.04 -2.59
C LYS A 34 11.47 0.64 -2.07
N ARG A 35 11.47 0.48 -0.74
CA ARG A 35 11.93 -0.74 -0.07
C ARG A 35 11.03 -1.94 -0.35
N TYR A 36 9.75 -1.68 -0.63
CA TYR A 36 8.73 -2.69 -0.93
C TYR A 36 7.90 -2.28 -2.14
N ASP A 37 7.48 -3.24 -2.95
CA ASP A 37 6.65 -3.01 -4.14
C ASP A 37 5.17 -2.82 -3.76
N LEU A 38 4.88 -1.78 -2.99
CA LEU A 38 3.51 -1.42 -2.56
C LEU A 38 2.68 -0.77 -3.68
N ARG A 39 3.26 -0.66 -4.88
CA ARG A 39 2.71 -0.01 -6.09
C ARG A 39 1.90 1.25 -5.79
N PRO A 40 2.49 2.24 -5.10
CA PRO A 40 1.80 3.47 -4.75
C PRO A 40 1.30 4.19 -6.00
N ILE A 41 0.01 4.50 -6.04
CA ILE A 41 -0.60 5.30 -7.10
C ILE A 41 -0.47 6.76 -6.72
N LYS A 42 0.34 7.51 -7.47
CA LYS A 42 0.43 8.96 -7.35
C LYS A 42 -0.72 9.62 -8.10
N VAL A 43 -1.54 10.37 -7.37
CA VAL A 43 -2.62 11.20 -7.91
C VAL A 43 -2.30 12.66 -7.55
N GLY A 44 -1.49 13.31 -8.38
CA GLY A 44 -0.96 14.64 -8.11
C GLY A 44 -0.08 14.66 -6.85
N ARG A 45 -0.44 15.48 -5.85
CA ARG A 45 0.26 15.52 -4.55
C ARG A 45 -0.11 14.37 -3.60
N ALA A 46 -1.21 13.67 -3.88
CA ALA A 46 -1.69 12.59 -3.03
C ALA A 46 -1.08 11.26 -3.48
N VAL A 47 -0.74 10.41 -2.51
CA VAL A 47 -0.31 9.03 -2.75
C VAL A 47 -1.36 8.10 -2.19
N ARG A 48 -1.86 7.21 -3.04
CA ARG A 48 -2.86 6.21 -2.68
C ARG A 48 -2.31 4.80 -2.83
N TYR A 49 -2.78 3.92 -1.97
CA TYR A 49 -2.38 2.52 -1.92
C TYR A 49 -3.58 1.65 -2.23
N ARG A 50 -3.36 0.62 -3.04
CA ARG A 50 -4.39 -0.38 -3.31
C ARG A 50 -4.48 -1.33 -2.13
N LEU A 51 -5.70 -1.62 -1.68
CA LEU A 51 -5.90 -2.57 -0.59
C LEU A 51 -5.33 -3.94 -0.96
N SER A 52 -5.54 -4.39 -2.20
CA SER A 52 -5.01 -5.67 -2.69
C SER A 52 -3.47 -5.76 -2.66
N ASP A 53 -2.78 -4.64 -2.91
CA ASP A 53 -1.31 -4.61 -2.83
C ASP A 53 -0.82 -4.64 -1.38
N LEU A 54 -1.55 -4.01 -0.46
CA LEU A 54 -1.26 -4.09 0.98
C LEU A 54 -1.50 -5.50 1.53
N ASP A 55 -2.59 -6.15 1.11
CA ASP A 55 -2.92 -7.52 1.52
C ASP A 55 -1.85 -8.50 1.04
N ARG A 56 -1.47 -8.43 -0.24
CA ARG A 56 -0.35 -9.21 -0.80
C ARG A 56 0.95 -8.99 -0.03
N PHE A 57 1.24 -7.75 0.36
CA PHE A 57 2.43 -7.44 1.15
C PHE A 57 2.39 -8.11 2.54
N LEU A 58 1.21 -8.16 3.18
CA LEU A 58 1.03 -8.90 4.43
C LEU A 58 1.20 -10.40 4.22
N GLU A 59 0.62 -10.97 3.16
CA GLU A 59 0.76 -12.39 2.82
C GLU A 59 2.23 -12.78 2.59
N GLU A 60 3.01 -11.94 1.89
CA GLU A 60 4.44 -12.17 1.68
C GLU A 60 5.24 -12.17 2.99
N ARG A 61 4.80 -11.38 3.98
CA ARG A 61 5.44 -11.32 5.31
C ARG A 61 4.90 -12.31 6.33
N LEU A 62 3.74 -12.92 6.08
CA LEU A 62 3.13 -13.93 6.94
C LEU A 62 3.76 -15.32 6.75
N ARG A 63 4.66 -15.51 5.77
CA ARG A 63 5.39 -16.77 5.62
C ARG A 63 6.40 -16.94 6.78
N PRO A 64 6.31 -18.04 7.56
CA PRO A 64 7.22 -18.34 8.65
C PRO A 64 8.65 -18.63 8.16
#